data_AF-A0A382FPU5-F1
#
_entry.id   AF-A0A382FPU5-F1
#
_cell.length_a   1.000
_cell.length_b   1.000
_cell.length_c   1.000
_cell.angle_alpha   90.00
_cell.angle_beta   90.00
_cell.angle_gamma   90.00
#
_symmetry.space_group_name_H-M   'P 1'
#
loop_
_entity.id
_entity.type
_entity.pdbx_description
1 polymer ?
#
loop_
_entity_poly.entity_id
_entity_poly.type
_entity_poly.pdbx_seq_one_letter_code
_entity_poly.pdbx_strand_id
1 'polypeptide(L)' 'VIETTRDTKDLRRAQYLCSAHVAHQWPQDMGHEVAFAGRSNVGKSSAINAIAGQARLARTSKT' A
#
# COMPACT_ATOMS: atom_id res chain seq x y z
N VAL A 1 19.30 12.71 -23.48
CA VAL A 1 19.66 12.06 -22.21
C VAL A 1 18.37 11.88 -21.44
N ILE A 2 17.77 10.69 -21.52
CA ILE A 2 16.55 10.40 -20.77
C ILE A 2 17.05 9.99 -19.39
N GLU A 3 16.97 10.91 -18.43
CA GLU A 3 17.17 10.57 -17.02
C GLU A 3 16.02 9.65 -16.62
N THR A 4 16.26 8.34 -16.76
CA THR A 4 15.51 7.33 -16.04
C THR A 4 15.93 7.45 -14.58
N THR A 5 15.41 8.47 -13.90
CA THR A 5 15.45 8.54 -12.45
C THR A 5 14.68 7.32 -11.99
N ARG A 6 15.39 6.23 -11.69
CA ARG A 6 14.89 5.21 -10.78
C ARG A 6 14.77 5.91 -9.43
N ASP A 7 13.75 6.75 -9.30
CA ASP A 7 13.26 7.20 -8.03
C ASP A 7 12.69 5.94 -7.39
N THR A 8 13.56 5.17 -6.75
CA THR A 8 13.14 4.08 -5.87
C THR A 8 12.44 4.76 -4.72
N LYS A 9 11.17 5.12 -4.94
CA LYS A 9 10.28 5.71 -3.96
C LYS A 9 10.40 4.87 -2.71
N ASP A 10 10.97 5.46 -1.66
CA ASP A 10 11.35 4.68 -0.48
C ASP A 10 10.08 4.14 0.18
N LEU A 11 9.83 2.84 -0.03
CA LEU A 11 8.65 2.16 0.50
C LEU A 11 8.63 2.19 2.03
N ARG A 12 9.79 2.42 2.68
CA ARG A 12 9.89 2.62 4.13
C ARG A 12 9.26 3.90 4.63
N ARG A 13 8.93 4.83 3.72
CA ARG A 13 8.16 6.06 4.02
C ARG A 13 6.69 5.95 3.65
N ALA A 14 6.19 4.76 3.30
CA ALA A 14 4.78 4.54 3.04
C ALA A 14 3.92 4.97 4.24
N GLN A 15 2.74 5.51 3.94
CA GLN A 15 1.78 5.99 4.92
C GLN A 15 0.38 5.54 4.53
N TYR A 16 -0.46 5.32 5.53
CA TYR A 16 -1.88 5.12 5.31
C TYR A 16 -2.50 6.42 4.79
N LEU A 17 -3.20 6.33 3.65
CA LEU A 17 -3.88 7.46 3.02
C LEU A 17 -5.35 7.52 3.44
N CYS A 18 -6.13 6.51 3.07
CA CYS A 18 -7.55 6.42 3.39
C CYS A 18 -8.06 4.97 3.33
N SER A 19 -9.28 4.77 3.84
CA SER A 19 -10.06 3.55 3.64
C SER A 19 -11.27 3.94 2.81
N ALA A 20 -11.56 3.15 1.78
CA ALA A 20 -12.70 3.37 0.92
C ALA A 20 -13.51 2.08 0.82
N HIS A 21 -14.79 2.16 1.18
CA HIS A 21 -15.74 1.06 1.12
C HIS A 21 -16.50 1.02 -0.21
N VAL A 22 -16.63 2.17 -0.87
CA VAL A 22 -17.36 2.37 -2.12
C VAL A 22 -16.60 3.30 -3.04
N ALA A 23 -16.83 3.20 -4.35
CA ALA A 23 -16.00 3.85 -5.37
C ALA A 23 -15.89 5.39 -5.23
N HIS A 24 -16.95 6.07 -4.77
CA HIS A 24 -16.91 7.52 -4.60
C HIS A 24 -15.97 8.00 -3.47
N GLN A 25 -15.48 7.08 -2.63
CA GLN A 25 -14.53 7.37 -1.55
C GLN A 25 -13.08 7.18 -2.00
N TRP A 26 -12.84 6.75 -3.24
CA TRP A 26 -11.49 6.54 -3.75
C TRP A 26 -10.75 7.89 -3.85
N PRO A 27 -9.44 7.91 -3.58
CA PRO A 27 -8.62 9.07 -3.89
C PRO A 27 -8.63 9.31 -5.40
N GLN A 28 -8.19 10.49 -5.80
CA GLN A 28 -7.98 10.79 -7.21
C GLN A 28 -6.98 9.78 -7.81
N ASP A 29 -7.34 9.18 -8.94
CA ASP A 29 -6.48 8.25 -9.66
C ASP A 29 -5.24 9.00 -10.18
N MET A 30 -4.08 8.71 -9.58
CA MET A 30 -2.83 9.39 -9.87
C MET A 30 -1.65 8.42 -9.85
N GLY A 31 -0.95 8.31 -10.98
CA GLY A 31 0.27 7.53 -11.11
C GLY A 31 0.00 6.03 -11.28
N HIS A 32 0.84 5.21 -10.66
CA HIS A 32 0.74 3.75 -10.73
C HIS A 32 0.35 3.17 -9.37
N GLU A 33 -0.64 2.29 -9.37
CA GLU A 33 -1.14 1.62 -8.19
C GLU A 33 -0.95 0.09 -8.28
N VAL A 34 -0.80 -0.56 -7.12
CA VAL A 34 -0.69 -2.02 -7.00
C VAL A 34 -1.72 -2.50 -5.99
N ALA A 35 -2.62 -3.38 -6.43
CA ALA A 35 -3.62 -3.99 -5.58
C ALA A 35 -3.12 -5.30 -4.95
N PHE A 36 -3.37 -5.48 -3.64
CA PHE A 36 -3.08 -6.72 -2.93
C PHE A 36 -4.36 -7.53 -2.72
N ALA A 37 -4.48 -8.69 -3.38
CA ALA A 37 -5.63 -9.59 -3.27
C ALA A 37 -5.24 -10.95 -2.68
N GLY A 38 -6.17 -11.61 -1.97
CA GLY A 38 -5.93 -12.93 -1.37
C GLY A 38 -6.90 -13.29 -0.24
N ARG A 39 -6.95 -14.59 0.11
CA ARG A 39 -7.96 -15.19 1.02
C ARG A 39 -7.96 -14.61 2.45
N SER A 40 -6.79 -14.35 3.03
CA SER A 40 -6.67 -13.90 4.43
C SER A 40 -6.17 -12.47 4.52
N ASN A 41 -6.78 -11.67 5.40
CA ASN A 41 -6.29 -10.32 5.70
C ASN A 41 -4.95 -10.36 6.43
N VAL A 42 -4.72 -11.38 7.27
CA VAL A 42 -3.45 -11.57 7.98
C VAL A 42 -2.28 -11.67 7.02
N GLY A 43 -2.38 -12.52 5.99
CA GLY A 43 -1.31 -12.69 5.01
C GLY A 43 -1.03 -11.43 4.19
N LYS A 44 -2.09 -10.73 3.76
CA LYS A 44 -1.97 -9.47 2.99
C LYS A 44 -1.28 -8.38 3.81
N SER A 45 -1.72 -8.16 5.05
CA SER A 45 -1.11 -7.17 5.93
C SER A 45 0.34 -7.50 6.27
N SER A 46 0.67 -8.77 6.50
CA SER A 46 2.06 -9.21 6.71
C SER A 46 2.95 -8.91 5.50
N ALA A 47 2.47 -9.19 4.28
CA ALA A 47 3.21 -8.89 3.05
C ALA A 47 3.43 -7.38 2.87
N ILE A 48 2.40 -6.55 3.07
CA ILE A 48 2.50 -5.09 2.98
C ILE A 48 3.54 -4.56 3.98
N ASN A 49 3.47 -5.01 5.23
CA ASN A 49 4.40 -4.60 6.28
C ASN A 49 5.85 -5.02 5.98
N ALA A 50 6.05 -6.22 5.43
CA ALA A 50 7.39 -6.71 5.03
C ALA A 50 7.97 -5.91 3.85
N ILE A 51 7.16 -5.65 2.81
CA ILE A 51 7.57 -4.86 1.63
C ILE A 51 7.92 -3.42 2.03
N ALA A 52 7.10 -2.81 2.90
CA ALA A 52 7.34 -1.46 3.39
C ALA A 52 8.42 -1.38 4.48
N GLY A 53 8.89 -2.50 5.03
CA GLY A 53 9.78 -2.49 6.19
C GLY A 53 9.20 -1.79 7.42
N GLN A 54 7.87 -1.81 7.58
CA GLN A 54 7.14 -1.15 8.67
C GLN A 54 6.24 -2.15 9.40
N ALA A 55 6.27 -2.17 10.74
CA ALA A 55 5.54 -3.18 11.52
C ALA A 55 4.02 -2.90 11.67
N ARG A 56 3.56 -1.67 11.43
CA ARG A 56 2.18 -1.24 11.76
C ARG A 56 1.49 -0.44 10.65
N LEU A 57 1.95 -0.54 9.41
CA LEU A 57 1.34 0.17 8.27
C LEU A 57 -0.04 -0.42 7.95
N ALA A 58 -0.08 -1.71 7.64
CA ALA A 58 -1.31 -2.46 7.43
C ALA A 58 -1.70 -3.15 8.75
N ARG A 59 -2.85 -2.76 9.30
CA ARG A 59 -3.37 -3.34 10.54
C ARG A 59 -4.42 -4.39 10.20
N THR A 60 -4.32 -5.54 10.85
CA THR A 60 -5.38 -6.54 10.86
C THR A 60 -6.28 -6.27 12.06
N SER A 61 -7.59 -6.14 11.85
CA SER A 61 -8.52 -6.24 12.97
C SER A 61 -8.40 -7.63 13.59
N LYS A 62 -8.27 -7.70 14.92
CA LYS A 62 -8.53 -8.94 15.66
C LYS A 62 -10.03 -8.97 15.90
N THR A 63 -10.71 -9.94 15.31
CA THR A 63 -12.01 -10.42 15.78
C THR A 63 -11.81 -11.82 16.33
#